data_AF-A0A0B7BZL4-F1
#
_entry.id   AF-A0A0B7BZL4-F1
#
_cell.length_a   1.000
_cell.length_b   1.000
_cell.length_c   1.000
_cell.angle_alpha   90.00
_cell.angle_beta   90.00
_cell.angle_gamma   90.00
#
_symmetry.space_group_name_H-M   'P 1'
#
loop_
_entity.id
_entity.type
_entity.pdbx_description
1 polymer ?
#
loop_
_entity_poly.entity_id
_entity_poly.type
_entity_poly.pdbx_seq_one_letter_code
_entity_poly.pdbx_strand_id
1 'polypeptide(L)'
;MNKEIQDLCGKLVPQAYVSQGAQARVSHENKIKQLIQHRKLPDEGWDDQTIELLLHELAVMDSNNFPGNCGVGERESRIASSLVSRRHYRLGHGIGRSGDITAVQP
;
A
#
# COMPACT_ATOMS: atom_id res chain seq x y z
N MET A 1 5.69 -3.54 -9.22
CA MET A 1 5.48 -3.22 -10.65
C MET A 1 5.32 -4.53 -11.41
N ASN A 2 4.21 -4.74 -12.13
CA ASN A 2 3.97 -6.01 -12.81
C ASN A 2 4.93 -6.22 -14.00
N LYS A 3 4.98 -7.45 -14.53
CA LYS A 3 5.90 -7.83 -15.60
C LYS A 3 5.68 -7.04 -16.90
N GLU A 4 4.43 -6.78 -17.26
CA GLU A 4 4.09 -6.02 -18.47
C GLU A 4 4.68 -4.59 -18.44
N ILE A 5 4.59 -3.91 -17.30
CA ILE A 5 5.20 -2.58 -17.15
C ILE A 5 6.73 -2.68 -17.22
N GLN A 6 7.34 -3.71 -16.64
CA GLN A 6 8.79 -3.94 -16.76
C GLN A 6 9.21 -4.14 -18.22
N ASP A 7 8.46 -4.93 -18.98
CA ASP A 7 8.73 -5.18 -20.40
C ASP A 7 8.60 -3.89 -21.23
N LEU A 8 7.64 -3.02 -20.90
CA LEU A 8 7.51 -1.70 -21.52
C LEU A 8 8.68 -0.77 -21.16
N CYS A 9 9.12 -0.75 -19.90
CA CYS A 9 10.30 0.00 -19.49
C CYS A 9 11.57 -0.47 -20.23
N GLY A 10 11.70 -1.77 -20.48
CA GLY A 10 12.81 -2.35 -21.24
C GLY A 10 12.92 -1.87 -22.69
N LYS A 11 11.83 -1.32 -23.25
CA LYS A 11 11.83 -0.67 -24.56
C LYS A 11 12.36 0.77 -24.51
N LEU A 12 12.43 1.38 -23.33
CA LEU A 12 12.83 2.78 -23.12
C LEU A 12 14.25 2.90 -22.53
N VAL A 13 14.64 1.97 -21.66
CA VAL A 13 15.95 1.93 -21.02
C VAL A 13 16.52 0.50 -21.07
N PRO A 14 17.85 0.30 -20.98
CA PRO A 14 18.44 -1.03 -21.04
C PRO A 14 17.82 -1.99 -20.02
N GLN A 15 17.47 -3.19 -20.47
CA GLN A 15 16.78 -4.21 -19.67
C GLN A 15 17.49 -4.51 -18.34
N ALA A 16 18.83 -4.45 -18.33
CA ALA A 16 19.62 -4.67 -17.13
C ALA A 16 19.24 -3.71 -15.98
N TYR A 17 18.98 -2.43 -16.28
CA TYR A 17 18.56 -1.45 -15.27
C TYR A 17 17.15 -1.72 -14.75
N VAL A 18 16.23 -2.13 -15.63
CA VAL A 18 14.88 -2.52 -15.23
C VAL A 18 14.93 -3.73 -14.30
N SER A 19 15.74 -4.74 -14.64
CA SER A 19 15.93 -5.93 -13.82
C SER A 19 16.54 -5.63 -12.46
N GLN A 20 17.54 -4.74 -12.39
CA GLN A 20 18.12 -4.29 -11.12
C GLN A 20 17.08 -3.59 -10.24
N GLY A 21 16.28 -2.68 -10.81
CA GLY A 21 15.19 -2.01 -10.09
C GLY A 21 14.12 -2.99 -9.58
N ALA A 22 13.74 -3.97 -10.41
CA ALA A 22 12.79 -5.01 -10.02
C ALA A 22 13.34 -5.89 -8.87
N GLN A 23 14.62 -6.26 -8.90
CA GLN A 23 15.27 -7.00 -7.82
C GLN A 23 15.32 -6.20 -6.51
N ALA A 24 15.65 -4.90 -6.58
CA ALA A 24 15.60 -4.01 -5.42
C ALA A 24 14.19 -3.98 -4.80
N ARG A 25 13.14 -3.88 -5.64
CA ARG A 25 11.75 -3.90 -5.19
C ARG A 25 11.37 -5.22 -4.48
N VAL A 26 11.79 -6.36 -5.02
CA VAL A 26 11.56 -7.68 -4.40
C VAL A 26 12.14 -7.77 -2.99
N SER A 27 13.25 -7.07 -2.71
CA SER A 27 13.85 -7.05 -1.37
C SER A 27 12.91 -6.44 -0.32
N HIS A 28 12.21 -5.35 -0.64
CA HIS A 28 11.20 -4.74 0.21
C HIS A 28 9.96 -5.63 0.35
N GLU A 29 9.50 -6.21 -0.76
CA GLU A 29 8.33 -7.10 -0.77
C GLU A 29 8.56 -8.36 0.07
N ASN A 30 9.78 -8.89 0.11
CA ASN A 30 10.13 -10.00 0.98
C ASN A 30 10.02 -9.63 2.46
N LYS A 31 10.49 -8.43 2.87
CA LYS A 31 10.33 -7.94 4.25
C LYS A 31 8.84 -7.86 4.62
N ILE A 32 8.02 -7.26 3.75
CA ILE A 32 6.56 -7.15 3.92
C ILE A 32 5.91 -8.54 4.03
N LYS A 33 6.27 -9.46 3.15
CA LYS A 33 5.79 -10.84 3.18
C LYS A 33 6.10 -11.53 4.51
N GLN A 34 7.32 -11.39 5.02
CA GLN A 34 7.73 -11.98 6.30
C GLN A 34 6.88 -11.43 7.46
N LEU A 35 6.66 -10.11 7.50
CA LEU A 35 5.81 -9.49 8.52
C LEU A 35 4.39 -10.06 8.50
N ILE A 36 3.74 -10.12 7.33
CA ILE A 36 2.37 -10.61 7.19
C ILE A 36 2.28 -12.11 7.51
N GLN A 37 3.24 -12.90 7.02
CA GLN A 37 3.26 -14.35 7.20
C GLN A 37 3.48 -14.76 8.66
N HIS A 38 4.44 -14.12 9.34
CA HIS A 38 4.83 -14.51 10.70
C HIS A 38 4.12 -13.71 11.79
N ARG A 39 3.57 -12.52 11.47
CA ARG A 39 2.90 -11.62 12.43
C ARG A 39 3.79 -11.29 13.64
N LYS A 40 5.09 -11.12 13.38
CA LYS A 40 6.11 -10.78 14.35
C LYS A 40 6.87 -9.56 13.88
N LEU A 41 7.36 -8.78 14.83
CA LEU A 41 8.28 -7.69 14.53
C LEU A 41 9.55 -8.25 13.87
N PRO A 42 10.11 -7.56 12.87
CA PRO A 42 11.40 -7.93 12.33
C PRO A 42 12.50 -7.70 13.38
N ASP A 43 13.53 -8.54 13.37
CA ASP A 43 14.68 -8.40 14.27
C ASP A 43 15.45 -7.09 13.98
N GLU A 44 15.51 -6.71 12.70
CA GLU A 44 16.09 -5.44 12.24
C GLU A 44 15.00 -4.46 11.81
N GLY A 45 15.12 -3.21 12.26
CA GLY A 45 14.24 -2.13 11.87
C GLY A 45 14.26 -1.88 10.35
N TRP A 46 13.10 -1.57 9.79
CA TRP A 46 13.00 -1.22 8.38
C TRP A 46 13.37 0.24 8.13
N ASP A 47 13.87 0.52 6.92
CA ASP A 47 13.98 1.87 6.40
C ASP A 47 12.59 2.48 6.12
N ASP A 48 12.53 3.81 6.10
CA ASP A 48 11.30 4.55 5.84
C ASP A 48 10.68 4.18 4.49
N GLN A 49 11.50 3.89 3.46
CA GLN A 49 11.00 3.51 2.14
C GLN A 49 10.17 2.21 2.19
N THR A 50 10.62 1.22 2.95
CA THR A 50 9.90 -0.05 3.12
C THR A 50 8.62 0.15 3.94
N ILE A 51 8.68 0.98 4.99
CA ILE A 51 7.53 1.29 5.84
C ILE A 51 6.46 2.02 5.03
N GLU A 52 6.83 3.09 4.34
CA GLU A 52 5.91 3.86 3.51
C GLU A 52 5.37 3.04 2.34
N LEU A 53 6.19 2.14 1.78
CA LEU A 53 5.71 1.22 0.76
C LEU A 53 4.57 0.34 1.30
N LEU A 54 4.74 -0.29 2.48
CA LEU A 54 3.69 -1.08 3.10
C LEU A 54 2.43 -0.23 3.34
N LEU A 55 2.57 0.97 3.88
CA LEU A 55 1.43 1.86 4.16
C LEU A 55 0.68 2.23 2.88
N HIS A 56 1.40 2.49 1.78
CA HIS A 56 0.78 2.78 0.49
C HIS A 56 0.08 1.57 -0.12
N GLU A 57 0.66 0.37 -0.04
CA GLU A 57 0.02 -0.87 -0.50
C GLU A 57 -1.26 -1.17 0.29
N LEU A 58 -1.28 -0.91 1.61
CA LEU A 58 -2.49 -1.05 2.43
C LEU A 58 -3.53 0.03 2.10
N ALA A 59 -3.11 1.28 1.93
CA ALA A 59 -4.03 2.38 1.66
C ALA A 59 -4.79 2.20 0.34
N VAL A 60 -4.18 1.64 -0.70
CA VAL A 60 -4.88 1.37 -1.96
C VAL A 60 -5.89 0.23 -1.87
N MET A 61 -5.92 -0.53 -0.76
CA MET A 61 -6.93 -1.55 -0.49
C MET A 61 -8.21 -0.98 0.15
N ASP A 62 -8.16 0.23 0.72
CA ASP A 62 -9.34 0.90 1.28
C ASP A 62 -10.24 1.45 0.16
N SER A 63 -11.55 1.23 0.29
CA SER A 63 -12.54 1.58 -0.75
C SER A 63 -12.63 3.08 -1.04
N ASN A 64 -12.30 3.96 -0.07
CA ASN A 64 -12.21 5.40 -0.30
C ASN A 64 -11.07 5.82 -1.26
N ASN A 65 -10.15 4.92 -1.59
CA ASN A 65 -9.03 5.18 -2.50
C ASN A 65 -9.20 4.50 -3.88
N PHE A 66 -10.28 3.75 -4.11
CA PHE A 66 -10.55 3.12 -5.40
C PHE A 66 -10.92 4.18 -6.46
N PRO A 67 -10.23 4.26 -7.61
CA PRO A 67 -10.46 5.30 -8.62
C PRO A 67 -11.89 5.34 -9.19
N GLY A 68 -12.58 4.20 -9.21
CA GLY A 68 -13.94 4.06 -9.75
C GLY A 68 -15.04 3.98 -8.69
N ASN A 69 -14.75 4.26 -7.42
CA ASN A 69 -15.75 4.20 -6.36
C ASN A 69 -16.74 5.37 -6.45
N CYS A 70 -18.04 5.06 -6.35
CA CYS A 70 -19.11 6.04 -6.22
C CYS A 70 -19.84 5.79 -4.90
N GLY A 71 -19.32 6.39 -3.82
CA GLY A 71 -19.88 6.26 -2.49
C GLY A 71 -21.18 7.05 -2.33
N VAL A 72 -22.28 6.38 -2.02
CA VAL A 72 -23.61 6.99 -1.82
C VAL A 72 -24.07 6.97 -0.35
N GLY A 73 -23.28 6.42 0.55
CA GLY A 73 -23.55 6.39 1.99
C GLY A 73 -23.15 7.68 2.70
N GLU A 74 -23.46 7.71 4.00
CA GLU A 74 -23.12 8.82 4.90
C GLU A 74 -21.67 8.77 5.36
N ARG A 75 -21.03 7.58 5.37
CA ARG A 75 -19.66 7.35 5.85
C ARG A 75 -18.77 6.75 4.77
N GLU A 76 -18.44 7.58 3.78
CA GLU A 76 -17.59 7.23 2.63
C GLU A 76 -16.11 7.62 2.80
N SER A 77 -15.72 8.06 4.00
CA SER A 77 -14.35 8.52 4.29
C SER A 77 -13.82 9.58 3.29
N ARG A 78 -14.69 10.52 2.90
CA ARG A 78 -14.32 11.65 2.04
C ARG A 78 -13.46 12.63 2.83
N ILE A 79 -12.22 12.88 2.37
CA ILE A 79 -11.27 13.76 3.07
C ILE A 79 -11.19 15.11 2.33
N ALA A 80 -11.58 16.19 3.01
CA ALA A 80 -11.62 17.53 2.40
C ALA A 80 -10.22 18.15 2.16
N SER A 81 -9.26 17.90 3.06
CA SER A 81 -7.92 18.51 3.00
C SER A 81 -6.86 17.52 2.54
N SER A 82 -6.09 17.89 1.53
CA SER A 82 -4.96 17.09 1.04
C SER A 82 -3.84 16.96 2.08
N LEU A 83 -3.69 17.93 3.01
CA LEU A 83 -2.76 17.82 4.12
C LEU A 83 -3.19 16.72 5.10
N VAL A 84 -4.49 16.64 5.38
CA VAL A 84 -5.07 15.60 6.26
C VAL A 84 -4.98 14.23 5.60
N SER A 85 -5.29 14.13 4.31
CA SER A 85 -5.19 12.87 3.58
C SER A 85 -3.75 12.34 3.54
N ARG A 86 -2.77 13.20 3.25
CA ARG A 86 -1.35 12.80 3.16
C ARG A 86 -0.75 12.38 4.50
N ARG A 87 -0.98 13.14 5.58
CA ARG A 87 -0.41 12.82 6.90
C ARG A 87 -0.95 11.52 7.51
N HIS A 88 -2.06 11.00 6.96
CA HIS A 88 -2.68 9.73 7.36
C HIS A 88 -2.47 8.63 6.33
N TYR A 89 -1.54 8.79 5.37
CA TYR A 89 -1.28 7.83 4.30
C TYR A 89 -2.53 7.43 3.49
N ARG A 90 -3.58 8.28 3.49
CA ARG A 90 -4.90 8.03 2.89
C ARG A 90 -5.74 6.93 3.55
N LEU A 91 -5.37 6.46 4.73
CA LEU A 91 -6.16 5.55 5.57
C LEU A 91 -7.24 6.38 6.29
N GLY A 92 -8.50 6.24 5.87
CA GLY A 92 -9.56 7.15 6.30
C GLY A 92 -10.74 6.51 7.03
N HIS A 93 -10.98 5.20 6.87
CA HIS A 93 -12.16 4.54 7.44
C HIS A 93 -12.07 4.26 8.95
N GLY A 94 -10.85 4.23 9.51
CA GLY A 94 -10.59 3.80 10.88
C GLY A 94 -10.45 2.27 10.97
N ILE A 95 -10.74 1.71 12.15
CA ILE A 95 -10.64 0.26 12.41
C ILE A 95 -11.95 -0.30 12.95
N GLY A 96 -12.21 -1.58 12.69
CA GLY A 96 -13.36 -2.31 13.20
C GLY A 96 -14.69 -1.93 12.54
N ARG A 97 -15.77 -2.50 13.07
CA ARG A 97 -17.16 -2.25 12.67
C ARG A 97 -17.96 -1.66 13.84
N SER A 98 -19.15 -1.14 13.51
CA SER A 98 -20.12 -0.75 14.54
C SER A 98 -20.49 -1.97 15.38
N GLY A 99 -20.07 -2.00 16.64
CA GLY A 99 -20.32 -3.09 17.59
C GLY A 99 -19.18 -4.10 17.76
N ASP A 100 -18.13 -4.07 16.93
CA ASP A 100 -16.96 -4.96 17.08
C ASP A 100 -15.68 -4.32 16.52
N ILE A 101 -14.75 -3.97 17.41
CA ILE A 101 -13.48 -3.31 17.05
C ILE A 101 -12.50 -4.25 16.32
N THR A 102 -12.69 -5.57 16.45
CA THR A 102 -11.80 -6.59 15.87
C THR A 102 -12.31 -7.15 14.55
N ALA A 103 -13.56 -6.84 14.18
CA ALA A 103 -14.14 -7.25 12.92
C ALA A 103 -13.47 -6.56 11.72
N VAL A 104 -13.32 -7.31 10.63
CA VAL A 104 -12.86 -6.77 9.34
C VAL A 104 -13.90 -5.79 8.81
N GLN A 105 -13.47 -4.56 8.48
CA GLN A 105 -14.30 -3.57 7.80
C GLN A 105 -14.35 -3.91 6.30
N PRO A 106 -15.54 -4.12 5.71
CA PRO A 106 -15.69 -4.45 4.29
C PRO A 106 -15.41 -3.27 3.36
#